data_AF-A0A5E5Q7Z9-F1
#
_entry.id   AF-A0A5E5Q7Z9-F1
#
_cell.length_a   1.000
_cell.length_b   1.000
_cell.length_c   1.000
_cell.angle_alpha   90.00
_cell.angle_beta   90.00
_cell.angle_gamma   90.00
#
_symmetry.space_group_name_H-M   'P 1'
#
loop_
_entity.id
_entity.type
_entity.pdbx_description
1 polymer ?
#
loop_
_entity_poly.entity_id
_entity_poly.type
_entity_poly.pdbx_seq_one_letter_code
_entity_poly.pdbx_strand_id
1 'polypeptide(L)'
;AVQGASCFGPAYEFATIMDTDLKKRGLRDKCPITFVTPEPYIGHLGLGGVGDSKGLLESEFRHRHIKWHTNSKVDKVEADKVSISECDDNGEVVKRVEIASKHTMLLPAFKGVDTVANLADVASGFVNPRGFVMVNEYQQSPVQDNIFSLGVNIAIPPVEATPIMCGTPKTGYMIESMVTAVVHNIEDMINDKPPSNIPTWNAVCIADMGDTGAAFVAMPQIPPRNVTWAKKGKIMHLAKIAFEKFFIRNMKTGNSEPAYQKYIFKMLGIERLKKK
;
A
#
# COMPACT_ATOMS: atom_id res chain seq x y z
N ALA A 1 0.83 7.53 -9.97
CA ALA A 1 1.64 6.31 -9.77
C ALA A 1 1.97 5.71 -11.13
N VAL A 2 3.08 4.99 -11.28
CA VAL A 2 3.44 4.30 -12.54
C VAL A 2 2.95 2.85 -12.55
N GLN A 3 3.00 2.22 -13.71
CA GLN A 3 2.65 0.81 -13.93
C GLN A 3 3.48 -0.09 -12.99
N GLY A 4 2.83 -1.06 -12.35
CA GLY A 4 3.46 -1.98 -11.39
C GLY A 4 3.64 -1.40 -9.99
N ALA A 5 3.24 -0.16 -9.73
CA ALA A 5 3.15 0.38 -8.38
C ALA A 5 2.17 -0.45 -7.53
N SER A 6 2.44 -0.54 -6.23
CA SER A 6 1.61 -1.28 -5.28
C SER A 6 1.22 -0.47 -4.05
N CYS A 7 1.64 0.79 -3.94
CA CYS A 7 1.40 1.63 -2.77
C CYS A 7 0.67 2.91 -3.18
N PHE A 8 -0.61 2.80 -3.54
CA PHE A 8 -1.32 3.93 -4.18
C PHE A 8 -1.72 5.04 -3.20
N GLY A 9 -2.01 4.71 -1.94
CA GLY A 9 -2.47 5.65 -0.90
C GLY A 9 -1.64 6.94 -0.81
N PRO A 10 -0.30 6.87 -0.69
CA PRO A 10 0.55 8.06 -0.65
C PRO A 10 0.45 8.97 -1.88
N ALA A 11 0.07 8.47 -3.05
CA ALA A 11 -0.13 9.33 -4.22
C ALA A 11 -1.39 10.20 -4.04
N TYR A 12 -2.48 9.61 -3.56
CA TYR A 12 -3.70 10.34 -3.20
C TYR A 12 -3.43 11.35 -2.07
N GLU A 13 -2.68 10.91 -1.05
CA GLU A 13 -2.23 11.75 0.07
C GLU A 13 -1.48 12.98 -0.46
N PHE A 14 -0.43 12.78 -1.25
CA PHE A 14 0.39 13.86 -1.78
C PHE A 14 -0.39 14.86 -2.66
N ALA A 15 -1.26 14.36 -3.53
CA ALA A 15 -2.07 15.23 -4.39
C ALA A 15 -3.02 16.11 -3.57
N THR A 16 -3.61 15.57 -2.50
CA THR A 16 -4.55 16.31 -1.65
C THR A 16 -3.86 17.27 -0.68
N ILE A 17 -2.70 16.91 -0.11
CA ILE A 17 -1.91 17.86 0.72
C ILE A 17 -1.36 19.01 -0.13
N MET A 18 -0.98 18.77 -1.39
CA MET A 18 -0.52 19.82 -2.29
C MET A 18 -1.65 20.82 -2.60
N ASP A 19 -2.86 20.34 -2.87
CA ASP A 19 -4.05 21.19 -3.01
C ASP A 19 -4.30 22.02 -1.73
N THR A 20 -4.25 21.38 -0.56
CA THR A 20 -4.44 22.05 0.73
C THR A 20 -3.38 23.13 0.98
N ASP A 21 -2.10 22.86 0.74
CA ASP A 21 -1.01 23.83 0.93
C ASP A 21 -1.13 25.01 -0.04
N LEU A 22 -1.40 24.75 -1.32
CA LEU A 22 -1.61 25.79 -2.33
C LEU A 22 -2.81 26.68 -2.01
N LYS A 23 -3.90 26.12 -1.46
CA LYS A 23 -5.05 26.89 -0.98
C LYS A 23 -4.68 27.78 0.21
N LYS A 24 -3.95 27.26 1.20
CA LYS A 24 -3.48 28.03 2.35
C LYS A 24 -2.60 29.22 1.93
N ARG A 25 -1.86 29.10 0.82
CA ARG A 25 -1.03 30.17 0.25
C ARG A 25 -1.77 31.10 -0.72
N GLY A 26 -3.03 30.84 -1.05
CA GLY A 26 -3.77 31.61 -2.04
C GLY A 26 -3.22 31.48 -3.47
N LEU A 27 -2.64 30.33 -3.82
CA LEU A 27 -2.01 30.07 -5.12
C LEU A 27 -2.72 28.97 -5.95
N ARG A 28 -3.72 28.30 -5.38
CA ARG A 28 -4.32 27.10 -5.98
C ARG A 28 -4.96 27.37 -7.36
N ASP A 29 -5.49 28.56 -7.58
CA ASP A 29 -6.08 29.01 -8.85
C ASP A 29 -5.06 29.06 -9.99
N LYS A 30 -3.77 29.20 -9.67
CA LYS A 30 -2.66 29.28 -10.65
C LYS A 30 -1.95 27.95 -10.89
N CYS A 31 -2.35 26.89 -10.17
CA CYS A 31 -1.65 25.61 -10.15
C CYS A 31 -2.61 24.47 -10.50
N PRO A 32 -2.78 24.12 -11.79
CA PRO A 32 -3.52 22.92 -12.19
C PRO A 32 -2.87 21.66 -11.59
N ILE A 33 -3.69 20.73 -11.11
CA ILE A 33 -3.24 19.43 -10.58
C ILE A 33 -3.92 18.33 -11.39
N THR A 34 -3.10 17.42 -11.93
CA THR A 34 -3.54 16.23 -12.66
C THR A 34 -2.98 14.98 -11.98
N PHE A 35 -3.85 14.02 -11.68
CA PHE A 35 -3.49 12.74 -11.07
C PHE A 35 -3.47 11.64 -12.13
N VAL A 36 -2.34 10.95 -12.29
CA VAL A 36 -2.20 9.84 -13.24
C VAL A 36 -1.99 8.55 -12.46
N THR A 37 -2.74 7.50 -12.79
CA THR A 37 -2.63 6.19 -12.14
C THR A 37 -2.85 5.03 -13.12
N PRO A 38 -2.15 3.89 -12.95
CA PRO A 38 -2.47 2.65 -13.68
C PRO A 38 -3.75 1.98 -13.15
N GLU A 39 -4.27 2.42 -12.01
CA GLU A 39 -5.50 1.84 -11.44
C GLU A 39 -6.66 1.92 -12.43
N PRO A 40 -7.53 0.89 -12.51
CA PRO A 40 -8.68 0.89 -13.41
C PRO A 40 -9.72 1.96 -13.06
N TYR A 41 -9.77 2.37 -11.79
CA TYR A 41 -10.58 3.47 -11.30
C TYR A 41 -9.92 4.10 -10.07
N ILE A 42 -10.30 5.34 -9.77
CA ILE A 42 -9.82 6.07 -8.59
C ILE A 42 -10.19 5.32 -7.32
N GLY A 43 -9.23 5.05 -6.45
CA GLY A 43 -9.47 4.34 -5.19
C GLY A 43 -9.57 2.82 -5.32
N HIS A 44 -9.08 2.23 -6.42
CA HIS A 44 -8.85 0.78 -6.52
C HIS A 44 -7.81 0.29 -5.48
N LEU A 45 -6.81 1.12 -5.18
CA LEU A 45 -5.76 0.96 -4.16
C LEU A 45 -4.91 -0.31 -4.27
N GLY A 46 -4.97 -1.01 -5.40
CA GLY A 46 -4.31 -2.33 -5.57
C GLY A 46 -5.02 -3.45 -4.79
N LEU A 47 -6.27 -3.22 -4.40
CA LEU A 47 -7.05 -4.07 -3.50
C LEU A 47 -8.47 -4.38 -4.04
N GLY A 48 -8.80 -4.01 -5.28
CA GLY A 48 -10.18 -4.09 -5.78
C GLY A 48 -11.11 -3.10 -5.06
N GLY A 49 -10.57 -2.01 -4.51
CA GLY A 49 -11.29 -1.07 -3.67
C GLY A 49 -11.43 -1.53 -2.20
N VAL A 50 -11.69 -0.58 -1.30
CA VAL A 50 -11.92 -0.81 0.14
C VAL A 50 -13.11 0.04 0.57
N GLY A 51 -14.21 -0.59 0.97
CA GLY A 51 -15.49 0.09 1.17
C GLY A 51 -15.88 0.91 -0.06
N ASP A 52 -16.33 2.15 0.16
CA ASP A 52 -16.58 3.13 -0.90
C ASP A 52 -15.33 3.99 -1.18
N SER A 53 -14.14 3.38 -1.26
CA SER A 53 -12.91 4.14 -1.60
C SER A 53 -13.02 4.84 -2.96
N LYS A 54 -13.74 4.25 -3.91
CA LYS A 54 -14.03 4.84 -5.22
C LYS A 54 -14.84 6.12 -5.10
N GLY A 55 -16.06 6.05 -4.54
CA GLY A 55 -16.93 7.21 -4.41
C GLY A 55 -16.29 8.31 -3.56
N LEU A 56 -15.65 7.94 -2.45
CA LEU A 56 -14.96 8.87 -1.56
C LEU A 56 -13.84 9.62 -2.28
N LEU A 57 -12.89 8.93 -2.90
CA LEU A 57 -11.71 9.57 -3.48
C LEU A 57 -12.04 10.35 -4.76
N GLU A 58 -12.99 9.87 -5.57
CA GLU A 58 -13.47 10.65 -6.71
C GLU A 58 -14.18 11.94 -6.26
N SER A 59 -14.96 11.88 -5.18
CA SER A 59 -15.62 13.07 -4.61
C SER A 59 -14.58 14.08 -4.12
N GLU A 60 -13.54 13.62 -3.43
CA GLU A 60 -12.44 14.47 -2.98
C GLU A 60 -11.71 15.14 -4.13
N PHE A 61 -11.41 14.41 -5.20
CA PHE A 61 -10.75 14.99 -6.36
C PHE A 61 -11.61 16.04 -7.05
N ARG A 62 -12.94 15.81 -7.18
CA ARG A 62 -13.87 16.83 -7.69
C ARG A 62 -13.91 18.07 -6.81
N HIS A 63 -14.04 17.91 -5.50
CA HIS A 63 -14.04 19.04 -4.54
C HIS A 63 -12.72 19.83 -4.54
N ARG A 64 -11.61 19.19 -4.91
CA ARG A 64 -10.28 19.80 -4.97
C ARG A 64 -9.89 20.23 -6.38
N HIS A 65 -10.80 20.11 -7.36
CA HIS A 65 -10.53 20.40 -8.77
C HIS A 65 -9.26 19.72 -9.30
N ILE A 66 -8.98 18.51 -8.84
CA ILE A 66 -7.90 17.66 -9.33
C ILE A 66 -8.48 16.86 -10.50
N LYS A 67 -7.89 17.00 -11.69
CA LYS A 67 -8.25 16.16 -12.85
C LYS A 67 -7.51 14.84 -12.75
N TRP A 68 -7.98 13.78 -13.39
CA TRP A 68 -7.28 12.49 -13.34
C TRP A 68 -7.36 11.69 -14.63
N HIS A 69 -6.40 10.77 -14.77
CA HIS A 69 -6.33 9.73 -15.78
C HIS A 69 -6.11 8.38 -15.10
N THR A 70 -7.06 7.46 -15.29
CA THR A 70 -6.99 6.04 -14.86
C THR A 70 -6.62 5.17 -16.05
N ASN A 71 -6.37 3.87 -15.83
CA ASN A 71 -5.85 2.97 -16.88
C ASN A 71 -4.75 3.64 -17.71
N SER A 72 -3.82 4.35 -17.05
CA SER A 72 -2.79 5.13 -17.74
C SER A 72 -1.38 4.62 -17.48
N LYS A 73 -0.65 4.39 -18.58
CA LYS A 73 0.79 4.12 -18.61
C LYS A 73 1.53 5.45 -18.67
N VAL A 74 2.50 5.67 -17.78
CA VAL A 74 3.46 6.76 -17.94
C VAL A 74 4.55 6.29 -18.90
N ASP A 75 4.66 6.93 -20.05
CA ASP A 75 5.61 6.54 -21.11
C ASP A 75 6.94 7.27 -20.96
N LYS A 76 6.88 8.58 -20.66
CA LYS A 76 8.06 9.44 -20.53
C LYS A 76 7.79 10.58 -19.56
N VAL A 77 8.81 10.94 -18.78
CA VAL A 77 8.82 12.13 -17.93
C VAL A 77 9.93 13.04 -18.43
N GLU A 78 9.59 14.27 -18.74
CA GLU A 78 10.51 15.32 -19.19
C GLU A 78 10.45 16.51 -18.22
N ALA A 79 11.30 17.51 -18.43
CA ALA A 79 11.41 18.65 -17.53
C ALA A 79 10.12 19.49 -17.44
N ASP A 80 9.35 19.54 -18.53
CA ASP A 80 8.17 20.41 -18.69
C ASP A 80 6.89 19.64 -19.03
N LYS A 81 6.96 18.31 -19.23
CA LYS A 81 5.79 17.48 -19.54
C LYS A 81 5.92 16.02 -19.11
N VAL A 82 4.78 15.35 -19.04
CA VAL A 82 4.64 13.91 -18.87
C VAL A 82 3.80 13.36 -20.01
N SER A 83 4.32 12.36 -20.73
CA SER A 83 3.60 11.65 -21.78
C SER A 83 2.99 10.37 -21.22
N ILE A 84 1.70 10.17 -21.47
CA ILE A 84 0.96 8.99 -21.01
C ILE A 84 0.20 8.33 -22.15
N SER A 85 -0.02 7.02 -22.01
CA SER A 85 -0.91 6.22 -22.84
C SER A 85 -2.07 5.70 -21.99
N GLU A 86 -3.28 6.17 -22.28
CA GLU A 86 -4.53 5.63 -21.72
C GLU A 86 -4.88 4.32 -22.44
N CYS A 87 -5.25 3.31 -21.66
CA CYS A 87 -5.63 1.99 -22.13
C CYS A 87 -7.13 1.72 -21.90
N ASP A 88 -7.70 0.85 -22.74
CA ASP A 88 -9.01 0.25 -22.47
C ASP A 88 -8.89 -0.88 -21.41
N ASP A 89 -10.01 -1.56 -21.16
CA ASP A 89 -10.07 -2.67 -20.19
C ASP A 89 -9.30 -3.93 -20.65
N ASN A 90 -8.93 -4.02 -21.94
CA ASN A 90 -8.07 -5.09 -22.46
C ASN A 90 -6.57 -4.73 -22.36
N GLY A 91 -6.25 -3.51 -21.94
CA GLY A 91 -4.87 -3.00 -21.85
C GLY A 91 -4.34 -2.42 -23.16
N GLU A 92 -5.19 -2.28 -24.18
CA GLU A 92 -4.86 -1.72 -25.49
C GLU A 92 -4.87 -0.20 -25.44
N VAL A 93 -3.89 0.44 -26.08
CA VAL A 93 -3.76 1.90 -26.05
C VAL A 93 -4.85 2.54 -26.88
N VAL A 94 -5.73 3.31 -26.24
CA VAL A 94 -6.83 4.03 -26.90
C VAL A 94 -6.52 5.49 -27.13
N LYS A 95 -5.62 6.09 -26.32
CA LYS A 95 -5.30 7.50 -26.41
C LYS A 95 -3.92 7.81 -25.85
N ARG A 96 -3.20 8.72 -26.50
CA ARG A 96 -1.96 9.31 -25.98
C ARG A 96 -2.21 10.75 -25.56
N VAL A 97 -1.68 11.12 -24.40
CA VAL A 97 -1.86 12.46 -23.81
C VAL A 97 -0.52 13.00 -23.36
N GLU A 98 -0.25 14.26 -23.71
CA GLU A 98 0.85 15.02 -23.13
C GLU A 98 0.29 15.97 -22.07
N ILE A 99 0.84 15.89 -20.87
CA ILE A 99 0.44 16.71 -19.72
C ILE A 99 1.59 17.66 -19.40
N ALA A 100 1.40 18.95 -19.63
CA ALA A 100 2.36 19.97 -19.19
C ALA A 100 2.51 19.92 -17.67
N SER A 101 3.74 19.90 -17.17
CA SER A 101 4.05 19.76 -15.76
C SER A 101 5.32 20.53 -15.38
N LYS A 102 5.21 21.38 -14.35
CA LYS A 102 6.36 22.05 -13.72
C LYS A 102 6.85 21.35 -12.45
N HIS A 103 6.02 20.46 -11.90
CA HIS A 103 6.34 19.68 -10.71
C HIS A 103 5.65 18.33 -10.82
N THR A 104 6.45 17.27 -10.83
CA THR A 104 5.98 15.90 -11.04
C THR A 104 6.41 15.03 -9.87
N MET A 105 5.46 14.33 -9.26
CA MET A 105 5.71 13.27 -8.29
C MET A 105 5.01 12.02 -8.79
N LEU A 106 5.77 10.94 -8.96
CA LEU A 106 5.25 9.63 -9.34
C LEU A 106 5.77 8.58 -8.36
N LEU A 107 4.85 7.75 -7.87
CA LEU A 107 5.24 6.54 -7.15
C LEU A 107 5.76 5.49 -8.12
N PRO A 108 6.97 4.95 -7.90
CA PRO A 108 7.56 3.93 -8.74
C PRO A 108 6.96 2.54 -8.46
N ALA A 109 7.21 1.60 -9.37
CA ALA A 109 7.01 0.18 -9.09
C ALA A 109 8.10 -0.33 -8.14
N PHE A 110 7.72 -1.22 -7.22
CA PHE A 110 8.69 -1.90 -6.36
C PHE A 110 9.27 -3.14 -7.05
N LYS A 111 10.54 -3.43 -6.73
CA LYS A 111 11.24 -4.68 -7.04
C LYS A 111 12.03 -5.13 -5.81
N GLY A 112 12.42 -6.40 -5.77
CA GLY A 112 13.39 -6.88 -4.80
C GLY A 112 14.71 -6.13 -4.92
N VAL A 113 15.38 -5.93 -3.78
CA VAL A 113 16.73 -5.37 -3.77
C VAL A 113 17.73 -6.36 -4.34
N ASP A 114 18.76 -5.89 -5.03
CA ASP A 114 19.63 -6.74 -5.86
C ASP A 114 20.28 -7.88 -5.04
N THR A 115 20.71 -7.62 -3.80
CA THR A 115 21.26 -8.65 -2.89
C THR A 115 20.30 -9.83 -2.68
N VAL A 116 19.00 -9.56 -2.59
CA VAL A 116 17.97 -10.60 -2.38
C VAL A 116 17.53 -11.18 -3.72
N ALA A 117 17.38 -10.35 -4.76
CA ALA A 117 16.97 -10.80 -6.08
C ALA A 117 17.96 -11.81 -6.69
N ASN A 118 19.26 -11.64 -6.42
CA ASN A 118 20.31 -12.56 -6.88
C ASN A 118 20.23 -13.96 -6.24
N LEU A 119 19.36 -14.19 -5.24
CA LEU A 119 19.06 -15.55 -4.77
C LEU A 119 18.44 -16.43 -5.87
N ALA A 120 17.89 -15.81 -6.94
CA ALA A 120 17.46 -16.52 -8.14
C ALA A 120 18.60 -17.33 -8.80
N ASP A 121 19.85 -16.87 -8.70
CA ASP A 121 21.03 -17.55 -9.25
C ASP A 121 21.55 -18.66 -8.33
N VAL A 122 21.15 -18.66 -7.07
CA VAL A 122 21.54 -19.67 -6.08
C VAL A 122 20.65 -20.91 -6.19
N ALA A 123 19.33 -20.72 -6.15
CA ALA A 123 18.36 -21.78 -6.35
C ALA A 123 16.98 -21.22 -6.77
N SER A 124 16.27 -21.98 -7.60
CA SER A 124 14.89 -21.67 -7.93
C SER A 124 14.00 -21.72 -6.69
N GLY A 125 13.07 -20.76 -6.56
CA GLY A 125 12.09 -20.75 -5.47
C GLY A 125 12.41 -19.80 -4.32
N PHE A 126 13.58 -19.16 -4.27
CA PHE A 126 13.86 -18.12 -3.27
C PHE A 126 13.11 -16.82 -3.55
N VAL A 127 13.06 -16.40 -4.81
CA VAL A 127 12.42 -15.16 -5.25
C VAL A 127 11.59 -15.38 -6.50
N ASN A 128 10.62 -14.50 -6.74
CA ASN A 128 9.90 -14.43 -8.01
C ASN A 128 10.70 -13.64 -9.07
N PRO A 129 10.25 -13.56 -10.34
CA PRO A 129 10.95 -12.81 -11.38
C PRO A 129 11.14 -11.30 -11.12
N ARG A 130 10.43 -10.72 -10.15
CA ARG A 130 10.60 -9.33 -9.71
C ARG A 130 11.54 -9.19 -8.51
N GLY A 131 12.16 -10.28 -8.06
CA GLY A 131 13.09 -10.32 -6.93
C GLY A 131 12.43 -10.34 -5.54
N PHE A 132 11.09 -10.48 -5.45
CA PHE A 132 10.42 -10.60 -4.15
C PHE A 132 10.55 -12.01 -3.60
N VAL A 133 10.82 -12.14 -2.30
CA VAL A 133 11.05 -13.42 -1.62
C VAL A 133 9.77 -14.25 -1.58
N MET A 134 9.86 -15.50 -2.03
CA MET A 134 8.79 -16.48 -1.91
C MET A 134 8.75 -17.00 -0.47
N VAL A 135 7.54 -17.09 0.09
CA VAL A 135 7.32 -17.59 1.45
C VAL A 135 6.10 -18.51 1.49
N ASN A 136 6.11 -19.47 2.42
CA ASN A 136 4.92 -20.23 2.80
C ASN A 136 4.03 -19.41 3.78
N GLU A 137 2.96 -20.02 4.28
CA GLU A 137 2.02 -19.36 5.20
C GLU A 137 2.62 -18.98 6.56
N TYR A 138 3.76 -19.57 6.93
CA TYR A 138 4.50 -19.31 8.16
C TYR A 138 5.57 -18.23 8.00
N GLN A 139 5.58 -17.52 6.86
CA GLN A 139 6.58 -16.52 6.48
C GLN A 139 8.00 -17.09 6.27
N GLN A 140 8.10 -18.41 6.04
CA GLN A 140 9.35 -19.15 5.88
C GLN A 140 9.63 -19.41 4.40
N SER A 141 10.91 -19.43 4.00
CA SER A 141 11.32 -19.79 2.65
C SER A 141 10.95 -21.25 2.34
N PRO A 142 10.41 -21.55 1.15
CA PRO A 142 10.16 -22.93 0.73
C PRO A 142 11.42 -23.69 0.31
N VAL A 143 12.57 -23.01 0.25
CA VAL A 143 13.86 -23.61 -0.18
C VAL A 143 14.75 -23.95 1.01
N GLN A 144 14.70 -23.16 2.07
CA GLN A 144 15.60 -23.27 3.21
C GLN A 144 14.89 -22.86 4.51
N ASP A 145 14.75 -23.81 5.43
CA ASP A 145 13.88 -23.68 6.61
C ASP A 145 14.33 -22.61 7.61
N ASN A 146 15.63 -22.29 7.68
CA ASN A 146 16.14 -21.24 8.58
C ASN A 146 16.07 -19.82 7.99
N ILE A 147 15.40 -19.64 6.85
CA ILE A 147 15.22 -18.33 6.21
C ILE A 147 13.74 -17.92 6.30
N PHE A 148 13.52 -16.74 6.86
CA PHE A 148 12.20 -16.10 6.93
C PHE A 148 12.23 -14.76 6.20
N SER A 149 11.06 -14.32 5.71
CA SER A 149 10.92 -13.01 5.09
C SER A 149 9.56 -12.40 5.42
N LEU A 150 9.54 -11.07 5.53
CA LEU A 150 8.37 -10.28 5.90
C LEU A 150 8.45 -8.90 5.26
N GLY A 151 7.39 -8.11 5.36
CA GLY A 151 7.42 -6.73 4.88
C GLY A 151 7.10 -6.60 3.39
N VAL A 152 7.55 -5.50 2.80
CA VAL A 152 7.36 -5.21 1.36
C VAL A 152 8.11 -6.21 0.47
N ASN A 153 9.16 -6.85 0.99
CA ASN A 153 10.06 -7.72 0.23
C ASN A 153 9.47 -9.09 -0.11
N ILE A 154 8.32 -9.48 0.47
CA ILE A 154 7.71 -10.77 0.16
C ILE A 154 6.86 -10.72 -1.12
N ALA A 155 6.85 -11.84 -1.83
CA ALA A 155 5.98 -12.06 -2.98
C ALA A 155 4.54 -12.24 -2.48
N ILE A 156 3.65 -11.36 -2.93
CA ILE A 156 2.21 -11.51 -2.77
C ILE A 156 1.60 -11.32 -4.15
N PRO A 157 0.77 -12.26 -4.62
CA PRO A 157 0.13 -12.11 -5.93
C PRO A 157 -0.75 -10.86 -5.97
N PRO A 158 -0.92 -10.25 -7.14
CA PRO A 158 -1.97 -9.25 -7.36
C PRO A 158 -3.33 -9.79 -6.93
N VAL A 159 -4.17 -8.95 -6.31
CA VAL A 159 -5.52 -9.35 -5.88
C VAL A 159 -6.42 -9.73 -7.07
N GLU A 160 -6.22 -9.06 -8.19
CA GLU A 160 -6.91 -9.30 -9.46
C GLU A 160 -6.00 -8.87 -10.62
N ALA A 161 -6.28 -9.38 -11.81
CA ALA A 161 -5.69 -8.86 -13.03
C ALA A 161 -6.30 -7.48 -13.34
N THR A 162 -5.45 -6.53 -13.72
CA THR A 162 -5.84 -5.15 -14.07
C THR A 162 -5.34 -4.83 -15.48
N PRO A 163 -6.02 -3.96 -16.25
CA PRO A 163 -5.61 -3.65 -17.64
C PRO A 163 -4.18 -3.11 -17.72
N ILE A 164 -3.78 -2.37 -16.68
CA ILE A 164 -2.39 -2.02 -16.42
C ILE A 164 -2.01 -2.56 -15.06
N MET A 165 -0.90 -3.30 -15.03
CA MET A 165 -0.39 -3.97 -13.85
C MET A 165 -0.42 -3.07 -12.60
N CYS A 166 -1.21 -3.47 -11.61
CA CYS A 166 -1.23 -2.92 -10.26
C CYS A 166 -0.80 -4.00 -9.25
N GLY A 167 0.06 -3.65 -8.31
CA GLY A 167 0.49 -4.58 -7.26
C GLY A 167 -0.35 -4.48 -5.98
N THR A 168 -0.33 -5.54 -5.19
CA THR A 168 -0.97 -5.59 -3.86
C THR A 168 -0.10 -4.88 -2.82
N PRO A 169 -0.64 -3.91 -2.04
CA PRO A 169 0.11 -3.22 -0.99
C PRO A 169 0.52 -4.15 0.16
N LYS A 170 1.59 -3.79 0.88
CA LYS A 170 1.97 -4.41 2.16
C LYS A 170 1.99 -3.31 3.21
N THR A 171 0.95 -3.27 4.05
CA THR A 171 0.67 -2.15 4.96
C THR A 171 1.26 -2.38 6.35
N GLY A 172 1.40 -1.33 7.17
CA GLY A 172 2.05 -1.41 8.48
C GLY A 172 1.47 -2.52 9.39
N TYR A 173 0.13 -2.57 9.53
CA TYR A 173 -0.50 -3.60 10.38
C TYR A 173 -0.23 -5.02 9.88
N MET A 174 -0.32 -5.25 8.57
CA MET A 174 0.02 -6.53 7.95
C MET A 174 1.48 -6.91 8.21
N ILE A 175 2.41 -5.96 8.14
CA ILE A 175 3.83 -6.20 8.40
C ILE A 175 4.07 -6.53 9.87
N GLU A 176 3.41 -5.82 10.80
CA GLU A 176 3.49 -6.13 12.23
C GLU A 176 2.96 -7.54 12.54
N SER A 177 1.89 -7.99 11.89
CA SER A 177 1.41 -9.37 11.98
C SER A 177 2.46 -10.38 11.50
N MET A 178 3.13 -10.10 10.37
CA MET A 178 4.22 -10.96 9.86
C MET A 178 5.39 -11.04 10.84
N VAL A 179 5.77 -9.91 11.45
CA VAL A 179 6.82 -9.87 12.48
C VAL A 179 6.45 -10.78 13.65
N THR A 180 5.23 -10.67 14.17
CA THR A 180 4.76 -11.53 15.26
C THR A 180 4.82 -13.01 14.86
N ALA A 181 4.36 -13.37 13.65
CA ALA A 181 4.38 -14.76 13.19
C ALA A 181 5.82 -15.30 13.06
N VAL A 182 6.71 -14.55 12.42
CA VAL A 182 8.12 -14.94 12.24
C VAL A 182 8.83 -15.14 13.57
N VAL A 183 8.68 -14.20 14.51
CA VAL A 183 9.33 -14.30 15.83
C VAL A 183 8.86 -15.54 16.58
N HIS A 184 7.55 -15.79 16.64
CA HIS A 184 7.02 -16.99 17.30
C HIS A 184 7.42 -18.29 16.58
N ASN A 185 7.49 -18.29 15.25
CA ASN A 185 7.92 -19.47 14.49
C ASN A 185 9.41 -19.76 14.69
N ILE A 186 10.26 -18.74 14.77
CA ILE A 186 11.67 -18.91 15.11
C ILE A 186 11.81 -19.43 16.56
N GLU A 187 11.01 -18.91 17.49
CA GLU A 187 10.96 -19.41 18.88
C GLU A 187 10.50 -20.88 18.94
N ASP A 188 9.47 -21.26 18.19
CA ASP A 188 9.04 -22.65 18.05
C ASP A 188 10.20 -23.53 17.55
N MET A 189 10.90 -23.11 16.49
CA MET A 189 12.04 -23.85 15.92
C MET A 189 13.23 -23.98 16.88
N ILE A 190 13.54 -22.96 17.67
CA ILE A 190 14.59 -23.03 18.72
C ILE A 190 14.23 -24.05 19.80
N ASN A 191 12.93 -24.28 20.03
CA ASN A 191 12.41 -25.26 20.99
C ASN A 191 12.05 -26.60 20.34
N ASP A 192 12.64 -26.92 19.18
CA ASP A 192 12.43 -28.14 18.41
C ASP A 192 10.95 -28.39 18.02
N LYS A 193 10.16 -27.33 17.85
CA LYS A 193 8.78 -27.38 17.38
C LYS A 193 8.69 -26.85 15.94
N PRO A 194 7.81 -27.43 15.10
CA PRO A 194 7.58 -26.90 13.76
C PRO A 194 6.89 -25.52 13.82
N PRO A 195 7.14 -24.62 12.85
CA PRO A 195 6.40 -23.38 12.68
C PRO A 195 4.89 -23.61 12.69
N SER A 196 4.16 -22.82 13.48
CA SER A 196 2.72 -23.01 13.68
C SER A 196 1.90 -21.72 13.66
N ASN A 197 2.55 -20.57 13.49
CA ASN A 197 1.95 -19.24 13.58
C ASN A 197 1.79 -18.62 12.19
N ILE A 198 0.56 -18.28 11.84
CA ILE A 198 0.20 -17.68 10.55
C ILE A 198 -0.25 -16.23 10.79
N PRO A 199 0.31 -15.23 10.09
CA PRO A 199 -0.09 -13.85 10.25
C PRO A 199 -1.48 -13.59 9.65
N THR A 200 -2.26 -12.74 10.31
CA THR A 200 -3.48 -12.17 9.75
C THR A 200 -3.11 -11.02 8.82
N TRP A 201 -3.50 -11.13 7.55
CA TRP A 201 -3.33 -10.06 6.57
C TRP A 201 -4.54 -9.13 6.59
N ASN A 202 -4.42 -8.01 7.30
CA ASN A 202 -5.41 -6.93 7.32
C ASN A 202 -4.78 -5.65 6.77
N ALA A 203 -5.58 -4.83 6.09
CA ALA A 203 -5.17 -3.51 5.66
C ALA A 203 -5.85 -2.44 6.50
N VAL A 204 -5.03 -1.60 7.15
CA VAL A 204 -5.46 -0.39 7.85
C VAL A 204 -4.60 0.75 7.32
N CYS A 205 -5.21 1.67 6.59
CA CYS A 205 -4.54 2.82 6.00
C CYS A 205 -5.24 4.10 6.43
N ILE A 206 -4.46 5.11 6.80
CA ILE A 206 -4.94 6.48 7.01
C ILE A 206 -4.14 7.38 6.06
N ALA A 207 -4.83 8.04 5.14
CA ALA A 207 -4.27 9.05 4.25
C ALA A 207 -4.62 10.44 4.81
N ASP A 208 -3.60 11.25 5.07
CA ASP A 208 -3.76 12.62 5.54
C ASP A 208 -3.87 13.61 4.37
N MET A 209 -4.93 14.41 4.34
CA MET A 209 -5.17 15.39 3.27
C MET A 209 -4.74 16.80 3.67
N GLY A 210 -4.13 16.96 4.86
CA GLY A 210 -3.55 18.21 5.38
C GLY A 210 -4.54 19.13 6.11
N ASP A 211 -5.84 18.92 5.92
CA ASP A 211 -6.95 19.60 6.60
C ASP A 211 -8.00 18.61 7.17
N THR A 212 -8.02 17.41 6.62
CA THR A 212 -8.88 16.27 6.92
C THR A 212 -8.08 14.98 6.65
N GLY A 213 -8.62 13.80 6.95
CA GLY A 213 -8.01 12.55 6.54
C GLY A 213 -9.05 11.52 6.10
N ALA A 214 -8.61 10.48 5.40
CA ALA A 214 -9.42 9.32 5.04
C ALA A 214 -8.81 8.04 5.62
N ALA A 215 -9.64 7.22 6.25
CA ALA A 215 -9.26 5.91 6.74
C ALA A 215 -9.92 4.81 5.91
N PHE A 216 -9.17 3.74 5.66
CA PHE A 216 -9.57 2.57 4.90
C PHE A 216 -9.23 1.33 5.72
N VAL A 217 -10.23 0.48 5.97
CA VAL A 217 -10.06 -0.76 6.72
C VAL A 217 -10.61 -1.92 5.91
N ALA A 218 -9.79 -2.96 5.72
CA ALA A 218 -10.11 -4.19 5.00
C ALA A 218 -9.59 -5.41 5.78
N MET A 219 -10.50 -6.29 6.20
CA MET A 219 -10.19 -7.49 6.99
C MET A 219 -10.96 -8.71 6.47
N PRO A 220 -10.28 -9.73 5.91
CA PRO A 220 -8.88 -9.71 5.47
C PRO A 220 -8.60 -8.65 4.38
N GLN A 221 -7.33 -8.38 4.13
CA GLN A 221 -6.87 -7.41 3.13
C GLN A 221 -7.33 -7.79 1.71
N ILE A 222 -7.17 -9.08 1.36
CA ILE A 222 -7.57 -9.63 0.06
C ILE A 222 -9.04 -10.08 0.13
N PRO A 223 -9.91 -9.69 -0.82
CA PRO A 223 -11.31 -10.12 -0.85
C PRO A 223 -11.51 -11.65 -0.97
N PRO A 224 -12.69 -12.19 -0.59
CA PRO A 224 -13.81 -11.52 0.07
C PRO A 224 -13.52 -11.14 1.54
N ARG A 225 -14.15 -10.06 2.03
CA ARG A 225 -13.83 -9.46 3.34
C ARG A 225 -14.97 -9.58 4.34
N ASN A 226 -14.63 -9.84 5.59
CA ASN A 226 -15.57 -9.78 6.71
C ASN A 226 -15.87 -8.33 7.11
N VAL A 227 -14.87 -7.46 7.05
CA VAL A 227 -14.99 -6.03 7.37
C VAL A 227 -14.36 -5.20 6.27
N THR A 228 -15.11 -4.22 5.75
CA THR A 228 -14.63 -3.30 4.72
C THR A 228 -15.34 -1.96 4.87
N TRP A 229 -14.59 -0.88 5.07
CA TRP A 229 -15.15 0.48 5.09
C TRP A 229 -14.10 1.54 4.75
N ALA A 230 -14.58 2.66 4.23
CA ALA A 230 -13.81 3.87 3.97
C ALA A 230 -14.53 5.06 4.60
N LYS A 231 -13.80 5.92 5.31
CA LYS A 231 -14.39 7.09 5.99
C LYS A 231 -13.45 8.29 5.99
N LYS A 232 -13.99 9.46 5.62
CA LYS A 232 -13.32 10.75 5.74
C LYS A 232 -13.71 11.47 7.04
N GLY A 233 -12.76 12.18 7.64
CA GLY A 233 -13.05 13.11 8.74
C GLY A 233 -11.81 13.79 9.31
N LYS A 234 -12.00 14.92 10.01
CA LYS A 234 -10.91 15.62 10.72
C LYS A 234 -10.25 14.77 11.81
N ILE A 235 -11.03 13.88 12.43
CA ILE A 235 -10.50 12.95 13.41
C ILE A 235 -9.43 12.01 12.82
N MET A 236 -9.50 11.70 11.52
CA MET A 236 -8.50 10.84 10.86
C MET A 236 -7.15 11.55 10.70
N HIS A 237 -7.16 12.86 10.43
CA HIS A 237 -5.94 13.68 10.45
C HIS A 237 -5.27 13.66 11.84
N LEU A 238 -6.05 13.88 12.90
CA LEU A 238 -5.54 13.80 14.27
C LEU A 238 -5.05 12.39 14.64
N ALA A 239 -5.77 11.35 14.20
CA ALA A 239 -5.39 9.95 14.42
C ALA A 239 -4.03 9.62 13.76
N LYS A 240 -3.76 10.15 12.55
CA LYS A 240 -2.47 9.99 11.88
C LYS A 240 -1.33 10.60 12.70
N ILE A 241 -1.48 11.84 13.16
CA ILE A 241 -0.49 12.53 14.00
C ILE A 241 -0.25 11.78 15.32
N ALA A 242 -1.32 11.31 15.96
CA ALA A 242 -1.21 10.54 17.19
C ALA A 242 -0.46 9.22 16.97
N PHE A 243 -0.78 8.51 15.89
CA PHE A 243 -0.11 7.25 15.51
C PHE A 243 1.37 7.47 15.19
N GLU A 244 1.73 8.53 14.48
CA GLU A 244 3.13 8.89 14.20
C GLU A 244 3.95 9.02 15.49
N LYS A 245 3.48 9.86 16.43
CA LYS A 245 4.15 10.08 17.72
C LYS A 245 4.23 8.79 18.53
N PHE A 246 3.15 8.03 18.53
CA PHE A 246 3.08 6.74 19.20
C PHE A 246 4.12 5.75 18.65
N PHE A 247 4.17 5.57 17.32
CA PHE A 247 5.07 4.65 16.65
C PHE A 247 6.54 5.04 16.88
N ILE A 248 6.89 6.31 16.71
CA ILE A 248 8.25 6.80 16.97
C ILE A 248 8.67 6.56 18.42
N ARG A 249 7.79 6.83 19.39
CA ARG A 249 8.08 6.57 20.80
C ARG A 249 8.33 5.09 21.04
N ASN A 250 7.49 4.20 20.51
CA ASN A 250 7.63 2.76 20.65
C ASN A 250 8.97 2.24 20.12
N MET A 251 9.42 2.76 18.95
CA MET A 251 10.74 2.44 18.40
C MET A 251 11.87 2.93 19.30
N LYS A 252 11.75 4.11 19.90
CA LYS A 252 12.74 4.65 20.86
C LYS A 252 12.78 3.89 22.19
N THR A 253 11.66 3.33 22.64
CA THR A 253 11.56 2.60 23.92
C THR A 253 11.73 1.09 23.79
N GLY A 254 11.90 0.56 22.57
CA GLY A 254 12.04 -0.89 22.34
C GLY A 254 10.78 -1.71 22.65
N ASN A 255 9.60 -1.08 22.65
CA ASN A 255 8.32 -1.77 22.90
C ASN A 255 7.40 -1.57 21.70
N SER A 256 7.48 -2.49 20.72
CA SER A 256 6.76 -2.41 19.46
C SER A 256 5.26 -2.73 19.58
N GLU A 257 4.84 -3.43 20.64
CA GLU A 257 3.44 -3.76 20.89
C GLU A 257 3.11 -3.62 22.39
N PRO A 258 2.82 -2.40 22.87
CA PRO A 258 2.37 -2.20 24.23
C PRO A 258 1.11 -3.02 24.53
N ALA A 259 1.02 -3.61 25.74
CA ALA A 259 -0.08 -4.50 26.12
C ALA A 259 -1.48 -3.88 25.90
N TYR A 260 -1.62 -2.57 26.12
CA TYR A 260 -2.88 -1.87 25.89
C TYR A 260 -3.27 -1.81 24.41
N GLN A 261 -2.30 -1.69 23.49
CA GLN A 261 -2.54 -1.72 22.05
C GLN A 261 -3.12 -3.08 21.69
N LYS A 262 -2.45 -4.16 22.09
CA LYS A 262 -2.91 -5.53 21.89
C LYS A 262 -4.32 -5.75 22.41
N TYR A 263 -4.63 -5.23 23.60
CA TYR A 263 -5.95 -5.37 24.22
C TYR A 263 -7.04 -4.60 23.44
N ILE A 264 -6.77 -3.36 23.04
CA ILE A 264 -7.71 -2.54 22.24
C ILE A 264 -7.99 -3.19 20.89
N PHE A 265 -6.94 -3.61 20.18
CA PHE A 265 -7.11 -4.27 18.87
C PHE A 265 -7.87 -5.60 19.01
N LYS A 266 -7.60 -6.38 20.06
CA LYS A 266 -8.34 -7.61 20.35
C LYS A 266 -9.83 -7.35 20.63
N MET A 267 -10.15 -6.30 21.41
CA MET A 267 -11.54 -5.89 21.64
C MET A 267 -12.25 -5.44 20.35
N LEU A 268 -11.51 -4.88 19.40
CA LEU A 268 -12.01 -4.52 18.07
C LEU A 268 -12.04 -5.71 17.08
N GLY A 269 -11.73 -6.93 17.54
CA GLY A 269 -11.72 -8.13 16.71
C GLY A 269 -10.54 -8.23 15.74
N ILE A 270 -9.49 -7.44 15.95
CA ILE A 270 -8.32 -7.36 15.07
C ILE A 270 -7.15 -8.08 15.75
N GLU A 271 -6.97 -9.35 15.41
CA GLU A 271 -5.87 -10.18 15.91
C GLU A 271 -4.74 -10.30 14.88
N ARG A 272 -3.49 -10.22 15.34
CA ARG A 272 -2.28 -10.28 14.47
C ARG A 272 -2.00 -11.67 13.91
N LEU A 273 -2.39 -12.72 14.62
CA LEU A 273 -2.24 -14.11 14.17
C LEU A 273 -3.61 -14.72 13.91
N LYS A 274 -3.68 -15.63 12.95
CA LYS A 274 -4.89 -16.43 12.74
C LYS A 274 -5.12 -17.33 13.95
N LYS A 275 -6.40 -17.53 14.30
CA LYS A 275 -6.79 -18.51 15.33
C LYS A 275 -6.44 -19.91 14.84
N LYS A 276 -5.86 -20.70 15.74
CA LYS A 276 -5.67 -22.15 15.58
C LYS A 276 -7.03 -22.86 15.61
#